data_AF-A0A7K3LLF1-F1
#
_entry.id   AF-A0A7K3LLF1-F1
#
_cell.length_a   1.000
_cell.length_b   1.000
_cell.length_c   1.000
_cell.angle_alpha   90.00
_cell.angle_beta   90.00
_cell.angle_gamma   90.00
#
_symmetry.space_group_name_H-M   'P 1'
#
loop_
_entity.id
_entity.type
_entity.pdbx_description
1 polymer ?
#
loop_
_entity_poly.entity_id
_entity_poly.type
_entity_poly.pdbx_seq_one_letter_code
_entity_poly.pdbx_strand_id
1 'polypeptide(L)'
;MNTADQIEQIARATTTRLAEASREFSAVQRRLSGVAGQHRQATADATARLRADLEVAADACDSPTPRILLPADVAEASPHRGRHSE
;
A
#
# COMPACT_ATOMS: atom_id res chain seq x y z
N MET A 1 -44.93 46.20 -8.90
CA MET A 1 -43.56 45.64 -8.84
C MET A 1 -43.01 45.64 -10.26
N ASN A 2 -41.87 46.30 -10.50
CA ASN A 2 -41.31 46.50 -11.84
C ASN A 2 -40.57 45.24 -12.31
N THR A 3 -40.49 45.00 -13.62
CA THR A 3 -39.76 43.90 -14.25
C THR A 3 -38.28 43.92 -13.87
N ALA A 4 -37.69 45.11 -13.70
CA ALA A 4 -36.31 45.27 -13.22
C ALA A 4 -36.11 44.65 -11.82
N ASP A 5 -37.04 44.90 -10.89
CA ASP A 5 -36.98 44.37 -9.52
C ASP A 5 -37.09 42.84 -9.53
N GLN A 6 -37.91 42.28 -10.41
CA GLN A 6 -38.07 40.83 -10.57
C GLN A 6 -36.78 40.17 -11.08
N ILE A 7 -36.13 40.78 -12.08
CA ILE A 7 -34.84 40.30 -12.60
C ILE A 7 -33.79 40.33 -11.50
N GLU A 8 -33.72 41.41 -10.74
CA GLU A 8 -32.73 41.55 -9.66
C GLU A 8 -32.97 40.55 -8.52
N GLN A 9 -34.23 40.26 -8.21
CA GLN A 9 -34.59 39.24 -7.21
C GLN A 9 -34.19 37.83 -7.67
N ILE A 10 -34.46 37.49 -8.94
CA ILE A 10 -34.08 36.20 -9.53
C ILE A 10 -32.56 36.05 -9.58
N ALA A 11 -31.85 37.11 -9.98
CA ALA A 11 -30.39 37.11 -10.02
C ALA A 11 -29.80 36.84 -8.63
N ARG A 12 -30.26 37.56 -7.59
CA ARG A 12 -29.83 37.34 -6.21
C ARG A 12 -30.11 35.93 -5.72
N ALA A 13 -31.33 35.42 -5.94
CA ALA A 13 -31.70 34.07 -5.54
C ALA A 13 -30.81 33.01 -6.23
N THR A 14 -30.53 33.21 -7.51
CA THR A 14 -29.70 32.28 -8.30
C THR A 14 -28.25 32.29 -7.81
N THR A 15 -27.67 33.46 -7.56
CA THR A 15 -26.30 33.57 -7.04
C THR A 15 -26.16 32.93 -5.66
N THR A 16 -27.15 33.11 -4.77
CA THR A 16 -27.16 32.45 -3.46
C THR A 16 -27.17 30.92 -3.59
N ARG A 17 -28.08 30.38 -4.43
CA ARG A 17 -28.15 28.93 -4.68
C ARG A 17 -26.86 28.38 -5.28
N LEU A 18 -26.25 29.11 -6.21
CA LEU A 18 -24.98 28.70 -6.81
C LEU A 18 -23.86 28.66 -5.77
N ALA A 19 -23.79 29.66 -4.88
CA ALA A 19 -22.80 29.69 -3.82
C ALA A 19 -22.99 28.52 -2.82
N GLU A 20 -24.23 28.17 -2.49
CA GLU A 20 -24.55 27.01 -1.65
C GLU A 20 -24.13 25.71 -2.31
N ALA A 21 -24.52 25.48 -3.57
CA ALA A 21 -24.15 24.29 -4.33
C ALA A 21 -22.62 24.16 -4.49
N SER A 22 -21.92 25.27 -4.71
CA SER A 22 -20.46 25.28 -4.80
C SER A 22 -19.78 24.89 -3.49
N ARG A 23 -20.31 25.38 -2.35
CA ARG A 23 -19.82 25.00 -1.02
C ARG A 23 -20.04 23.52 -0.75
N GLU A 24 -21.22 23.00 -1.06
CA GLU A 24 -21.58 21.59 -0.89
C GLU A 24 -20.68 20.69 -1.76
N PHE A 25 -20.56 21.01 -3.05
CA PHE A 25 -19.67 20.29 -3.97
C PHE A 25 -18.24 20.23 -3.45
N SER A 26 -17.70 21.37 -3.01
CA SER A 26 -16.34 21.45 -2.47
C SER A 26 -16.18 20.63 -1.19
N ALA A 27 -17.21 20.58 -0.33
CA ALA A 27 -17.19 19.75 0.87
C ALA A 27 -17.20 18.25 0.52
N VAL A 28 -18.03 17.84 -0.43
CA VAL A 28 -18.08 16.46 -0.93
C VAL A 28 -16.75 16.06 -1.57
N GLN A 29 -16.16 16.93 -2.40
CA GLN A 29 -14.87 16.67 -3.04
C GLN A 29 -13.76 16.46 -2.00
N ARG A 30 -13.69 17.30 -0.96
CA ARG A 30 -12.70 17.13 0.13
C ARG A 30 -12.93 15.84 0.92
N ARG A 31 -14.20 15.46 1.15
CA ARG A 31 -14.53 14.21 1.82
C ARG A 31 -14.08 13.01 0.99
N LEU A 32 -14.39 12.99 -0.29
CA LEU A 32 -14.02 11.90 -1.21
C LEU A 32 -12.50 11.78 -1.34
N SER A 33 -11.77 12.89 -1.45
CA SER A 33 -10.31 12.85 -1.50
C SER A 33 -9.70 12.31 -0.20
N GLY A 34 -10.28 12.66 0.95
CA GLY A 34 -9.90 12.11 2.26
C GLY A 34 -10.12 10.59 2.34
N VAL A 35 -11.30 10.11 1.95
CA VAL A 35 -11.62 8.67 1.95
C VAL A 35 -10.71 7.89 1.00
N ALA A 36 -10.47 8.41 -0.21
CA ALA A 36 -9.56 7.79 -1.16
C ALA A 36 -8.11 7.73 -0.63
N GLY A 37 -7.66 8.78 0.07
CA GLY A 37 -6.36 8.81 0.75
C GLY A 37 -6.25 7.72 1.82
N GLN A 38 -7.24 7.63 2.70
CA GLN A 38 -7.29 6.61 3.76
C GLN A 38 -7.30 5.19 3.19
N HIS A 39 -8.08 4.95 2.14
CA HIS A 39 -8.12 3.63 1.48
C HIS A 39 -6.74 3.26 0.90
N ARG A 40 -6.09 4.18 0.18
CA ARG A 40 -4.74 3.94 -0.34
C ARG A 40 -3.74 3.60 0.75
N GLN A 41 -3.78 4.34 1.87
CA GLN A 41 -2.90 4.08 3.00
C GLN A 41 -3.17 2.70 3.63
N ALA A 42 -4.44 2.37 3.89
CA ALA A 42 -4.81 1.06 4.40
C ALA A 42 -4.37 -0.09 3.48
N THR A 43 -4.50 0.06 2.16
CA THR A 43 -4.02 -0.94 1.20
C THR A 43 -2.50 -1.06 1.17
N ALA A 44 -1.77 0.06 1.30
CA ALA A 44 -0.31 0.05 1.36
C ALA A 44 0.17 -0.67 2.62
N ASP A 45 -0.44 -0.38 3.77
CA ASP A 45 -0.14 -1.02 5.05
C ASP A 45 -0.44 -2.53 5.00
N ALA A 46 -1.57 -2.94 4.42
CA ALA A 46 -1.91 -4.35 4.24
C ALA A 46 -0.91 -5.07 3.33
N THR A 47 -0.49 -4.43 2.24
CA THR A 47 0.52 -4.99 1.32
C THR A 47 1.89 -5.11 2.00
N ALA A 48 2.27 -4.12 2.81
CA ALA A 48 3.51 -4.16 3.57
C ALA A 48 3.52 -5.30 4.59
N ARG A 49 2.41 -5.50 5.31
CA ARG A 49 2.24 -6.64 6.23
C ARG A 49 2.35 -7.97 5.50
N LEU A 50 1.64 -8.13 4.39
CA LEU A 50 1.72 -9.36 3.58
C LEU A 50 3.14 -9.64 3.09
N ARG A 51 3.89 -8.61 2.68
CA ARG A 51 5.28 -8.78 2.27
C ARG A 51 6.14 -9.28 3.43
N ALA A 52 6.00 -8.69 4.62
CA ALA A 52 6.74 -9.14 5.80
C ALA A 52 6.39 -10.58 6.18
N ASP A 53 5.11 -10.97 6.11
CA ASP A 53 4.67 -12.35 6.39
C ASP A 53 5.28 -13.34 5.39
N LEU A 54 5.36 -12.97 4.11
CA LEU A 54 5.98 -13.80 3.06
C LEU A 54 7.50 -13.92 3.24
N GLU A 55 8.18 -12.85 3.66
CA GLU A 55 9.61 -12.89 3.99
C GLU A 55 9.87 -13.85 5.15
N VAL A 56 9.10 -13.76 6.24
CA VAL A 56 9.19 -14.70 7.37
C VAL A 56 8.92 -16.14 6.94
N ALA A 57 7.93 -16.36 6.08
CA ALA A 57 7.63 -17.69 5.56
C ALA A 57 8.74 -18.25 4.66
N ALA A 58 9.38 -17.40 3.85
CA ALA A 58 10.53 -17.77 3.04
C ALA A 58 11.74 -18.14 3.91
N ASP A 59 12.07 -17.31 4.91
CA ASP A 59 13.14 -17.58 5.87
C ASP A 59 12.91 -18.89 6.64
N ALA A 60 11.66 -19.19 6.98
CA ALA A 60 11.30 -20.45 7.64
C ALA A 60 11.49 -21.68 6.73
N CYS A 61 11.26 -21.54 5.42
CA CYS A 61 11.55 -22.58 4.43
C CYS A 61 13.05 -22.76 4.17
N ASP A 62 13.84 -21.69 4.27
CA ASP A 62 15.29 -21.70 4.12
C ASP A 62 16.02 -22.18 5.40
N SER A 63 15.33 -22.22 6.54
CA SER A 63 15.77 -22.91 7.75
C SER A 63 16.05 -24.38 7.45
N PRO A 64 17.20 -24.93 7.90
CA PRO A 64 18.00 -25.86 7.12
C PRO A 64 17.18 -27.13 6.81
N THR A 65 16.79 -27.25 5.55
CA THR A 65 16.74 -28.57 4.93
C THR A 65 18.10 -29.22 5.28
N PRO A 66 18.11 -30.39 5.94
CA PRO A 66 19.36 -31.03 6.32
C PRO A 66 20.21 -31.07 5.07
N ARG A 67 21.39 -30.41 5.11
CA ARG A 67 22.32 -30.37 3.97
C ARG A 67 22.46 -31.81 3.49
N ILE A 68 21.90 -32.09 2.31
CA ILE A 68 22.17 -33.35 1.63
C ILE A 68 23.65 -33.26 1.33
N LEU A 69 24.45 -33.97 2.13
CA LEU A 69 25.88 -34.06 1.90
C LEU A 69 26.06 -34.59 0.49
N LEU A 70 26.55 -33.75 -0.41
CA LEU A 70 26.93 -34.23 -1.73
C LEU A 70 28.12 -35.16 -1.54
N PRO A 71 28.28 -36.19 -2.38
CA PRO A 71 29.43 -37.11 -2.28
C PRO A 71 30.79 -36.37 -2.25
N ALA A 72 30.87 -35.17 -2.83
CA ALA A 72 32.03 -34.29 -2.75
C ALA A 72 32.29 -33.71 -1.35
N ASP A 73 31.24 -33.37 -0.59
CA ASP A 73 31.35 -32.82 0.77
C ASP A 73 31.83 -33.90 1.77
N VAL A 74 31.47 -35.17 1.53
CA VAL A 74 31.94 -36.33 2.31
C VAL A 74 33.42 -36.62 2.03
N ALA A 75 33.89 -36.35 0.81
CA ALA A 75 35.29 -36.58 0.43
C ALA A 75 36.26 -35.56 1.06
N GLU A 76 35.79 -34.36 1.40
CA GLU A 76 36.62 -33.33 2.07
C GLU A 76 36.77 -33.59 3.57
N ALA A 77 35.78 -34.21 4.21
CA ALA A 77 35.85 -34.69 5.60
C ALA A 77 36.57 -36.05 5.75
N SER A 78 37.11 -36.61 4.65
CA SER A 78 37.78 -37.91 4.67
C SER A 78 39.03 -37.89 5.56
N PRO A 79 39.16 -38.78 6.56
CA PRO A 79 40.32 -38.87 7.45
C PRO A 79 41.64 -39.19 6.72
N HIS A 80 41.56 -39.58 5.46
CA HIS A 80 42.70 -40.05 4.67
C HIS A 80 43.56 -38.94 4.06
N ARG A 81 43.20 -37.66 4.22
CA ARG A 81 44.07 -36.52 3.83
C ARG A 81 45.21 -36.21 4.80
N GLY A 82 45.32 -36.94 5.92
CA GLY A 82 46.32 -36.72 6.97
C GLY A 82 47.62 -37.52 6.85
N ARG A 83 47.95 -38.13 5.69
CA ARG A 83 49.18 -38.92 5.55
C ARG A 83 50.00 -38.55 4.32
N HIS A 84 50.35 -37.27 4.22
CA HIS A 84 51.64 -36.92 3.64
C HIS A 84 52.69 -37.05 4.76
N SER A 85 53.39 -38.18 4.76
CA SER A 85 54.64 -38.37 5.48
C SER A 85 55.67 -38.72 4.42
N GLU A 86 56.62 -37.79 4.25
CA GLU A 86 57.94 -37.89 3.60
C GLU A 86 58.00 -38.16 2.09
#